data_AF-A0A5N5FRD6-F1
#
_entry.id   AF-A0A5N5FRD6-F1
#
_cell.length_a   1.000
_cell.length_b   1.000
_cell.length_c   1.000
_cell.angle_alpha   90.00
_cell.angle_beta   90.00
_cell.angle_gamma   90.00
#
_symmetry.space_group_name_H-M   'P 1'
#
loop_
_entity.id
_entity.type
_entity.pdbx_description
1 polymer ?
#
loop_
_entity_poly.entity_id
_entity_poly.type
_entity_poly.pdbx_seq_one_letter_code
_entity_poly.pdbx_strand_id
1 'polypeptide(L)'
;MEYKVESTEIMRNKCAACYRQFNRIEHLVEHMRTSYHSAHEPMCGICKKHCRYFESLREHLIGPLPKQECRNIFSTRGCKICLAILESPSALRVHQDRCQLSGGNAGLLGRFANLGIRDNTESGSTGGTQVVALACKMVGGGSDGSLDLCAKVCLTDEYDNIIFQSYVMPLIPVTNYRYETTGIRPEYLRDAIPLRQVQKKIQDFLCNGEPMWRIRLRSGRARILVGHGLDHDLDSLQVEYPQVMIRDTAKYPPLMKSSKLSNSLKYDIQTGIQDPYEDCVATMKIYKRMRSQVHKVEAYPLASDTQNRNNFAAWRQNELERMSPDQMMEISRSDYYCWCLDSYSG
;
A
#
# COMPACT_ATOMS: atom_id res chain seq x y z
N MET A 1 52.28 -27.58 20.01
CA MET A 1 51.38 -26.60 20.66
C MET A 1 51.19 -25.46 19.68
N GLU A 2 50.17 -25.57 18.83
CA GLU A 2 49.80 -24.50 17.91
C GLU A 2 48.94 -23.49 18.66
N TYR A 3 49.47 -22.27 18.81
CA TYR A 3 48.73 -21.15 19.39
C TYR A 3 47.64 -20.72 18.40
N LYS A 4 46.40 -21.05 18.73
CA LYS A 4 45.21 -20.54 18.04
C LYS A 4 45.09 -19.05 18.41
N VAL A 5 45.40 -18.18 17.46
CA VAL A 5 45.16 -16.74 17.59
C VAL A 5 43.64 -16.55 17.70
N GLU A 6 43.17 -16.22 18.90
CA GLU A 6 41.81 -15.71 19.11
C GLU A 6 41.66 -14.44 18.28
N SER A 7 40.85 -14.51 17.23
CA SER A 7 40.43 -13.33 16.49
C SER A 7 39.64 -12.45 17.46
N THR A 8 40.22 -11.32 17.85
CA THR A 8 39.49 -10.24 18.52
C THR A 8 38.26 -9.92 17.68
N GLU A 9 37.06 -10.28 18.15
CA GLU A 9 35.82 -9.82 17.55
C GLU A 9 35.80 -8.30 17.67
N ILE A 10 36.15 -7.62 16.57
CA ILE A 10 35.98 -6.17 16.46
C ILE A 10 34.52 -5.90 16.80
N MET A 11 34.24 -5.21 17.91
CA MET A 11 32.88 -4.82 18.27
C MET A 11 32.29 -4.00 17.14
N ARG A 12 31.46 -4.64 16.31
CA ARG A 12 30.79 -4.00 15.18
C ARG A 12 29.55 -3.29 15.68
N ASN A 13 29.41 -2.03 15.31
CA ASN A 13 28.23 -1.22 15.61
C ASN A 13 27.06 -1.76 14.79
N LYS A 14 26.08 -2.36 15.44
CA LYS A 14 24.96 -3.04 14.79
C LYS A 14 23.70 -2.19 14.91
N CYS A 15 23.03 -1.92 13.80
CA CYS A 15 21.71 -1.27 13.81
C CYS A 15 20.68 -2.17 14.52
N ALA A 16 19.93 -1.61 15.46
CA ALA A 16 18.89 -2.33 16.22
C ALA A 16 17.72 -2.78 15.33
N ALA A 17 17.41 -2.06 14.25
CA ALA A 17 16.28 -2.35 13.38
C ALA A 17 16.63 -3.35 12.26
N CYS A 18 17.58 -3.00 11.39
CA CYS A 18 17.89 -3.80 10.21
C CYS A 18 19.07 -4.78 10.39
N TYR A 19 19.73 -4.73 11.55
CA TYR A 19 20.90 -5.57 11.89
C TYR A 19 22.13 -5.39 10.99
N ARG A 20 22.19 -4.32 10.20
CA ARG A 20 23.39 -3.96 9.44
C ARG A 20 24.52 -3.60 10.41
N GLN A 21 25.72 -4.09 10.10
CA GLN A 21 26.91 -3.90 10.92
C GLN A 21 27.83 -2.84 10.29
N PHE A 22 28.44 -2.03 11.15
CA PHE A 22 29.33 -0.95 10.77
C PHE A 22 30.61 -1.00 11.60
N ASN A 23 31.75 -0.74 10.95
CA ASN A 23 33.05 -0.72 11.62
C ASN A 23 33.23 0.53 12.50
N ARG A 24 32.51 1.62 12.20
CA ARG A 24 32.57 2.90 12.93
C ARG A 24 31.16 3.33 13.34
N ILE A 25 31.04 3.92 14.54
CA ILE A 25 29.77 4.42 15.07
C ILE A 25 29.20 5.56 14.21
N GLU A 26 30.07 6.43 13.68
CA GLU A 26 29.73 7.50 12.72
C GLU A 26 28.88 6.98 11.55
N HIS A 27 29.26 5.83 10.97
CA HIS A 27 28.55 5.24 9.84
C HIS A 27 27.21 4.63 10.26
N LEU A 28 27.09 4.13 11.50
CA LEU A 28 25.81 3.68 12.04
C LEU A 28 24.87 4.88 12.24
N VAL A 29 25.37 5.99 12.80
CA VAL A 29 24.60 7.23 12.97
C VAL A 29 24.10 7.74 11.63
N GLU A 30 24.95 7.79 10.60
CA GLU A 30 24.55 8.23 9.26
C GLU A 30 23.53 7.28 8.61
N HIS A 31 23.68 5.97 8.83
CA HIS A 31 22.67 5.01 8.43
C HIS A 31 21.32 5.27 9.11
N MET A 32 21.29 5.52 10.42
CA MET A 32 20.05 5.80 11.15
C MET A 32 19.36 7.08 10.64
N ARG A 33 20.13 8.13 10.32
CA ARG A 33 19.61 9.40 9.75
C ARG A 33 18.93 9.27 8.41
N THR A 34 19.35 8.29 7.61
CA THR A 34 18.89 8.12 6.23
C THR A 34 17.89 6.99 6.07
N SER A 35 17.80 6.08 7.05
CA SER A 35 16.99 4.87 6.94
C SER A 35 15.58 5.03 7.49
N TYR A 36 15.34 6.00 8.38
CA TYR A 36 14.01 6.33 8.91
C TYR A 36 13.27 5.10 9.46
N HIS A 37 14.02 4.26 10.18
CA HIS A 37 13.47 3.04 10.74
C HIS A 37 12.28 3.34 11.63
N SER A 38 11.22 2.55 11.51
CA SER A 38 9.99 2.76 12.28
C SER A 38 9.29 1.45 12.59
N ALA A 39 8.40 1.49 13.59
CA ALA A 39 7.57 0.35 13.95
C ALA A 39 6.60 -0.10 12.83
N HIS A 40 6.37 0.77 11.82
CA HIS A 40 5.45 0.53 10.71
C HIS A 40 6.16 -0.05 9.47
N GLU A 41 7.48 -0.25 9.56
CA GLU A 41 8.21 -0.99 8.54
C GLU A 41 7.86 -2.48 8.60
N PRO A 42 7.80 -3.16 7.44
CA PRO A 42 7.69 -4.61 7.39
C PRO A 42 8.74 -5.31 8.25
N MET A 43 8.30 -6.12 9.21
CA MET A 43 9.19 -6.80 10.16
C MET A 43 9.11 -8.31 10.01
N CYS A 44 10.26 -8.99 10.08
CA CYS A 44 10.29 -10.44 10.18
C CYS A 44 9.69 -10.90 11.51
N GLY A 45 8.62 -11.69 11.47
CA GLY A 45 7.99 -12.25 12.67
C GLY A 45 8.91 -13.13 13.53
N ILE A 46 9.98 -13.66 12.93
CA ILE A 46 10.93 -14.62 13.53
C ILE A 46 12.13 -13.89 14.15
N CYS A 47 12.93 -13.18 13.34
CA CYS A 47 14.15 -12.52 13.82
C CYS A 47 13.95 -11.05 14.22
N LYS A 48 12.75 -10.49 14.02
CA LYS A 48 12.41 -9.08 14.28
C LYS A 48 13.19 -8.05 13.44
N LYS A 49 13.91 -8.49 12.41
CA LYS A 49 14.58 -7.59 11.45
C LYS A 49 13.53 -6.71 10.75
N HIS A 50 13.75 -5.40 10.79
CA HIS A 50 13.01 -4.42 10.01
C HIS A 50 13.51 -4.43 8.56
N CYS A 51 12.57 -4.38 7.64
CA CYS A 51 12.76 -4.29 6.21
C CYS A 51 12.02 -3.05 5.72
N ARG A 52 12.69 -2.20 4.93
CA ARG A 52 12.08 -0.98 4.39
C ARG A 52 10.83 -1.28 3.55
N TYR A 53 10.85 -2.40 2.82
CA TYR A 53 9.83 -2.84 1.87
C TYR A 53 9.36 -4.26 2.19
N PHE A 54 8.10 -4.58 1.90
CA PHE A 54 7.57 -5.95 2.00
C PHE A 54 8.28 -6.91 1.06
N GLU A 55 8.79 -6.41 -0.07
CA GLU A 55 9.63 -7.17 -0.98
C GLU A 55 10.94 -7.61 -0.31
N SER A 56 11.64 -6.71 0.38
CA SER A 56 12.85 -7.05 1.13
C SER A 56 12.56 -8.05 2.25
N LEU A 57 11.37 -7.99 2.86
CA LEU A 57 10.90 -9.02 3.80
C LEU A 57 10.65 -10.36 3.11
N ARG A 58 10.02 -10.35 1.93
CA ARG A 58 9.80 -11.57 1.11
C ARG A 58 11.13 -12.23 0.73
N GLU A 59 12.10 -11.44 0.27
CA GLU A 59 13.46 -11.92 -0.04
C GLU A 59 14.17 -12.48 1.19
N HIS A 60 14.02 -11.82 2.35
CA HIS A 60 14.59 -12.31 3.61
C HIS A 60 14.02 -13.66 4.07
N LEU A 61 12.77 -13.98 3.70
CA LEU A 61 12.08 -15.19 4.13
C LEU A 61 12.16 -16.34 3.10
N ILE A 62 12.03 -16.02 1.81
CA ILE A 62 11.85 -16.97 0.71
C ILE A 62 12.86 -16.74 -0.43
N GLY A 63 13.65 -15.67 -0.38
CA GLY A 63 14.60 -15.31 -1.43
C GLY A 63 15.79 -16.26 -1.56
N PRO A 64 16.81 -15.88 -2.35
CA PRO A 64 17.97 -16.72 -2.61
C PRO A 64 18.83 -16.94 -1.36
N LEU A 65 19.02 -15.89 -0.54
CA LEU A 65 19.91 -15.87 0.62
C LEU A 65 19.21 -15.48 1.95
N PRO A 66 18.18 -16.21 2.40
CA PRO A 66 17.52 -15.98 3.67
C PRO A 66 18.34 -16.58 4.81
N LYS A 67 18.19 -16.02 6.02
CA LYS A 67 18.77 -16.62 7.23
C LYS A 67 18.14 -18.00 7.45
N GLN A 68 18.96 -19.04 7.64
CA GLN A 68 18.49 -20.43 7.64
C GLN A 68 17.37 -20.69 8.67
N GLU A 69 17.50 -20.14 9.88
CA GLU A 69 16.47 -20.22 10.92
C GLU A 69 15.13 -19.63 10.45
N CYS A 70 15.17 -18.45 9.82
CA CYS A 70 13.97 -17.78 9.33
C CYS A 70 13.31 -18.58 8.19
N ARG A 71 14.12 -19.10 7.26
CA ARG A 71 13.65 -19.96 6.16
C ARG A 71 12.96 -21.22 6.70
N ASN A 72 13.57 -21.93 7.64
CA ASN A 72 13.04 -23.19 8.19
C ASN A 72 11.70 -23.00 8.91
N ILE A 73 11.58 -21.93 9.70
CA ILE A 73 10.33 -21.62 10.39
C ILE A 73 9.26 -21.14 9.40
N PHE A 74 9.64 -20.28 8.45
CA PHE A 74 8.70 -19.76 7.45
C PHE A 74 8.20 -20.86 6.50
N SER A 75 9.04 -21.83 6.13
CA SER A 75 8.63 -22.91 5.21
C SER A 75 7.55 -23.82 5.82
N THR A 76 7.49 -23.92 7.15
CA THR A 76 6.53 -24.78 7.86
C THR A 76 5.30 -24.03 8.34
N ARG A 77 5.43 -22.75 8.69
CA ARG A 77 4.40 -21.96 9.36
C ARG A 77 4.09 -20.62 8.69
N GLY A 78 4.78 -20.26 7.62
CA GLY A 78 4.68 -18.97 6.94
C GLY A 78 3.70 -18.97 5.77
N CYS A 79 2.83 -17.96 5.72
CA CYS A 79 1.97 -17.73 4.57
C CYS A 79 2.72 -16.97 3.48
N LYS A 80 2.93 -17.59 2.31
CA LYS A 80 3.64 -16.96 1.17
C LYS A 80 2.90 -15.74 0.58
N ILE A 81 1.60 -15.61 0.83
CA ILE A 81 0.77 -14.50 0.32
C ILE A 81 0.95 -13.27 1.23
N CYS A 82 0.58 -13.39 2.51
CA CYS A 82 0.59 -12.25 3.44
C CYS A 82 1.89 -12.11 4.24
N LEU A 83 2.82 -13.07 4.17
CA LEU A 83 4.07 -13.13 4.94
C LEU A 83 3.89 -13.27 6.47
N ALA A 84 2.67 -13.58 6.94
CA ALA A 84 2.42 -13.87 8.35
C ALA A 84 3.05 -15.20 8.77
N ILE A 85 3.51 -15.28 10.01
CA ILE A 85 3.93 -16.52 10.68
C ILE A 85 2.77 -16.99 11.55
N LEU A 86 2.33 -18.23 11.34
CA LEU A 86 1.24 -18.83 12.08
C LEU A 86 1.79 -19.69 13.22
N GLU A 87 0.95 -20.00 14.20
CA GLU A 87 1.35 -20.77 15.39
C GLU A 87 1.79 -22.20 15.02
N SER A 88 1.07 -22.83 14.08
CA SER A 88 1.29 -24.21 13.67
C SER A 88 1.09 -24.42 12.15
N PRO A 89 1.61 -25.52 11.57
CA PRO A 89 1.34 -25.88 10.18
C PRO A 89 -0.15 -26.09 9.87
N SER A 90 -0.93 -26.58 10.84
CA SER A 90 -2.39 -26.73 10.70
C SER A 90 -3.07 -25.37 10.59
N ALA A 91 -2.66 -24.40 11.41
CA ALA A 91 -3.16 -23.02 11.33
C ALA A 91 -2.79 -22.37 9.99
N LEU A 92 -1.60 -22.66 9.44
CA LEU A 92 -1.22 -22.21 8.10
C LEU A 92 -2.16 -22.75 7.02
N ARG A 93 -2.52 -24.04 7.04
CA ARG A 93 -3.46 -24.63 6.07
C ARG A 93 -4.81 -23.93 6.11
N VAL A 94 -5.39 -23.78 7.30
CA VAL A 94 -6.67 -23.08 7.49
C VAL A 94 -6.57 -21.61 7.05
N HIS A 95 -5.45 -20.96 7.33
CA HIS A 95 -5.20 -19.58 6.91
C HIS A 95 -5.08 -19.45 5.39
N GLN A 96 -4.44 -20.37 4.68
CA GLN A 96 -4.23 -20.29 3.23
C GLN A 96 -5.56 -20.21 2.48
N ASP A 97 -6.54 -21.01 2.90
CA ASP A 97 -7.88 -21.03 2.28
C ASP A 97 -8.68 -19.75 2.54
N ARG A 98 -8.36 -19.02 3.62
CA ARG A 98 -9.07 -17.81 4.08
C ARG A 98 -8.22 -16.57 4.08
N CYS A 99 -7.05 -16.61 3.44
CA CYS A 99 -6.11 -15.51 3.48
C CYS A 99 -6.81 -14.29 2.85
N GLN A 100 -7.02 -13.23 3.63
CA GLN A 100 -7.78 -12.06 3.17
C GLN A 100 -7.11 -11.37 1.97
N LEU A 101 -5.81 -11.60 1.79
CA LEU A 101 -5.03 -11.13 0.66
C LEU A 101 -5.01 -12.12 -0.51
N SER A 102 -5.69 -13.26 -0.45
CA SER A 102 -5.85 -14.16 -1.58
C SER A 102 -6.90 -13.60 -2.55
N GLY A 103 -6.58 -13.57 -3.86
CA GLY A 103 -7.45 -13.02 -4.90
C GLY A 103 -8.64 -13.89 -5.30
N GLY A 104 -8.72 -15.13 -4.80
CA GLY A 104 -9.57 -16.18 -5.36
C GLY A 104 -11.10 -15.94 -5.38
N ASN A 105 -11.62 -15.03 -4.55
CA ASN A 105 -13.08 -14.81 -4.44
C ASN A 105 -13.57 -13.43 -4.92
N ALA A 106 -12.67 -12.55 -5.40
CA ALA A 106 -13.05 -11.20 -5.80
C ALA A 106 -14.04 -11.22 -6.99
N GLY A 107 -13.76 -12.00 -8.05
CA GLY A 107 -14.61 -12.05 -9.24
C GLY A 107 -16.02 -12.60 -9.01
N LEU A 108 -16.22 -13.54 -8.07
CA LEU A 108 -17.56 -14.01 -7.70
C LEU A 108 -18.34 -12.95 -6.92
N LEU A 109 -17.70 -12.29 -5.95
CA LEU A 109 -18.29 -11.18 -5.20
C LEU A 109 -18.67 -10.01 -6.12
N GLY A 110 -17.84 -9.69 -7.12
CA GLY A 110 -18.15 -8.65 -8.11
C GLY A 110 -19.38 -8.96 -8.96
N ARG A 111 -19.62 -10.23 -9.29
CA ARG A 111 -20.86 -10.65 -9.98
C ARG A 111 -22.08 -10.50 -9.09
N PHE A 112 -21.98 -10.82 -7.80
CA PHE A 112 -23.08 -10.60 -6.85
C PHE A 112 -23.35 -9.12 -6.60
N ALA A 113 -22.30 -8.29 -6.50
CA ALA A 113 -22.42 -6.84 -6.38
C ALA A 113 -23.12 -6.21 -7.61
N ASN A 114 -22.78 -6.64 -8.82
CA ASN A 114 -23.43 -6.20 -10.06
C ASN A 114 -24.91 -6.62 -10.16
N LEU A 115 -25.32 -7.70 -9.49
CA LEU A 115 -26.70 -8.18 -9.50
C LEU A 115 -27.60 -7.51 -8.45
N GLY A 116 -27.04 -6.66 -7.58
CA GLY A 116 -27.80 -5.99 -6.52
C GLY A 116 -28.44 -6.93 -5.49
N ILE A 117 -28.04 -8.21 -5.47
CA ILE A 117 -28.57 -9.22 -4.54
C ILE A 117 -27.72 -9.18 -3.28
N ARG A 118 -28.06 -8.31 -2.32
CA ARG A 118 -27.86 -8.56 -0.88
C ARG A 118 -28.48 -7.54 0.09
N ASP A 119 -28.60 -8.07 1.31
CA ASP A 119 -29.37 -7.67 2.48
C ASP A 119 -29.27 -6.19 2.87
N ASN A 120 -30.44 -5.54 3.02
CA ASN A 120 -30.59 -4.23 3.63
C ASN A 120 -30.28 -4.34 5.13
N THR A 121 -29.00 -4.43 5.49
CA THR A 121 -28.57 -3.91 6.78
C THR A 121 -28.15 -2.48 6.55
N GLU A 122 -29.11 -1.56 6.65
CA GLU A 122 -28.86 -0.14 6.81
C GLU A 122 -27.90 0.05 8.00
N SER A 123 -26.60 0.11 7.72
CA SER A 123 -25.63 0.56 8.71
C SER A 123 -25.73 2.07 8.75
N GLY A 124 -26.48 2.54 9.74
CA GLY A 124 -26.67 3.94 10.06
C GLY A 124 -25.36 4.72 9.96
N SER A 125 -25.48 5.92 9.39
CA SER A 125 -24.42 6.91 9.27
C SER A 125 -23.76 7.14 10.64
N THR A 126 -22.61 6.52 10.84
CA THR A 126 -21.63 6.94 11.85
C THR A 126 -20.75 7.98 11.17
N GLY A 127 -20.72 9.19 11.72
CA GLY A 127 -20.12 10.39 11.14
C GLY A 127 -18.58 10.40 11.09
N GLY A 128 -17.97 9.31 10.63
CA GLY A 128 -16.52 9.19 10.41
C GLY A 128 -16.12 9.39 8.95
N THR A 129 -14.83 9.63 8.72
CA THR A 129 -14.24 9.70 7.37
C THR A 129 -14.38 8.35 6.65
N GLN A 130 -15.21 8.31 5.61
CA GLN A 130 -15.43 7.12 4.80
C GLN A 130 -14.25 6.91 3.84
N VAL A 131 -13.92 5.66 3.52
CA VAL A 131 -12.85 5.31 2.57
C VAL A 131 -13.46 4.69 1.32
N VAL A 132 -12.95 5.07 0.15
CA VAL A 132 -13.35 4.51 -1.13
C VAL A 132 -12.14 4.09 -1.94
N ALA A 133 -12.27 3.02 -2.72
CA ALA A 133 -11.25 2.59 -3.67
C ALA A 133 -11.67 2.95 -5.09
N LEU A 134 -10.72 3.40 -5.91
CA LEU A 134 -10.92 3.73 -7.32
C LEU A 134 -9.90 3.00 -8.19
N ALA A 135 -10.37 2.49 -9.32
CA ALA A 135 -9.53 1.96 -10.38
C ALA A 135 -10.20 2.18 -11.74
N CYS A 136 -9.40 2.42 -12.77
CA CYS A 136 -9.86 2.54 -14.13
C CYS A 136 -9.24 1.46 -15.05
N LYS A 137 -9.89 1.24 -16.18
CA LYS A 137 -9.31 0.55 -17.34
C LYS A 137 -9.22 1.53 -18.49
N MET A 138 -8.04 1.56 -19.07
CA MET A 138 -7.67 2.52 -20.10
C MET A 138 -7.52 1.82 -21.44
N VAL A 139 -8.02 2.48 -22.46
CA VAL A 139 -7.76 2.16 -23.87
C VAL A 139 -6.77 3.19 -24.44
N GLY A 140 -6.11 2.84 -25.54
CA GLY A 140 -5.19 3.69 -26.27
C GLY A 140 -5.91 4.60 -27.26
N GLY A 141 -5.54 5.88 -27.27
CA GLY A 141 -5.87 6.86 -28.29
C GLY A 141 -4.65 7.51 -28.90
N GLY A 142 -4.88 8.48 -29.79
CA GLY A 142 -3.82 9.10 -30.58
C GLY A 142 -3.40 8.24 -31.77
N SER A 143 -2.60 8.80 -32.69
CA SER A 143 -2.20 8.13 -33.93
C SER A 143 -1.43 6.83 -33.71
N ASP A 144 -0.75 6.70 -32.57
CA ASP A 144 0.05 5.54 -32.18
C ASP A 144 -0.55 4.71 -31.04
N GLY A 145 -1.71 5.10 -30.51
CA GLY A 145 -2.36 4.41 -29.39
C GLY A 145 -1.67 4.61 -28.03
N SER A 146 -0.73 5.55 -27.93
CA SER A 146 0.05 5.79 -26.71
C SER A 146 -0.71 6.55 -25.62
N LEU A 147 -1.76 7.30 -25.99
CA LEU A 147 -2.53 8.10 -25.04
C LEU A 147 -3.47 7.21 -24.23
N ASP A 148 -3.37 7.28 -22.90
CA ASP A 148 -4.27 6.57 -22.00
C ASP A 148 -5.61 7.30 -21.89
N LEU A 149 -6.69 6.62 -22.29
CA LEU A 149 -8.06 7.12 -22.19
C LEU A 149 -8.87 6.21 -21.27
N CYS A 150 -9.46 6.77 -20.21
CA CYS A 150 -10.36 6.00 -19.35
C CYS A 150 -11.57 5.50 -20.16
N ALA A 151 -11.81 4.19 -20.13
CA ALA A 151 -12.91 3.54 -20.82
C ALA A 151 -13.83 2.76 -19.88
N LYS A 152 -13.37 2.40 -18.69
CA LYS A 152 -14.19 1.83 -17.61
C LYS A 152 -13.66 2.29 -16.27
N VAL A 153 -14.54 2.67 -15.35
CA VAL A 153 -14.19 3.09 -13.99
C VAL A 153 -15.00 2.30 -12.99
N CYS A 154 -14.39 1.97 -11.85
CA CYS A 154 -15.06 1.41 -10.69
C CYS A 154 -14.69 2.19 -9.43
N LEU A 155 -15.67 2.42 -8.57
CA LEU A 155 -15.53 2.99 -7.24
C LEU A 155 -16.24 2.06 -6.26
N THR A 156 -15.52 1.59 -5.24
CA THR A 156 -16.07 0.73 -4.19
C THR A 156 -15.96 1.37 -2.82
N ASP A 157 -16.84 0.99 -1.90
CA ASP A 157 -16.71 1.32 -0.49
C ASP A 157 -15.72 0.38 0.21
N GLU A 158 -15.63 0.53 1.53
CA GLU A 158 -14.79 -0.32 2.37
C GLU A 158 -15.27 -1.77 2.42
N TYR A 159 -16.54 -2.04 2.18
CA TYR A 159 -17.16 -3.36 2.32
C TYR A 159 -17.20 -4.14 1.00
N ASP A 160 -16.40 -3.71 0.01
CA ASP A 160 -16.36 -4.26 -1.34
C ASP A 160 -17.66 -4.01 -2.13
N ASN A 161 -18.53 -3.09 -1.72
CA ASN A 161 -19.73 -2.74 -2.48
C ASN A 161 -19.39 -1.73 -3.56
N ILE A 162 -19.96 -1.91 -4.76
CA ILE A 162 -19.83 -0.96 -5.86
C ILE A 162 -20.70 0.27 -5.56
N ILE A 163 -20.05 1.42 -5.35
CA ILE A 163 -20.72 2.72 -5.23
C ILE A 163 -21.04 3.27 -6.62
N PHE A 164 -20.10 3.11 -7.54
CA PHE A 164 -20.24 3.59 -8.91
C PHE A 164 -19.38 2.76 -9.85
N GLN A 165 -19.97 2.29 -10.95
CA GLN A 165 -19.24 1.61 -12.01
C GLN A 165 -19.87 1.99 -13.34
N SER A 166 -19.04 2.31 -14.33
CA SER A 166 -19.54 2.64 -15.65
C SER A 166 -18.47 2.49 -16.73
N TYR A 167 -18.92 2.31 -17.96
CA TYR A 167 -18.11 2.60 -19.13
C TYR A 167 -18.06 4.11 -19.35
N VAL A 168 -16.90 4.60 -19.76
CA VAL A 168 -16.63 6.02 -19.95
C VAL A 168 -16.43 6.28 -21.43
N MET A 169 -17.16 7.23 -21.99
CA MET A 169 -16.98 7.64 -23.38
C MET A 169 -15.69 8.47 -23.51
N PRO A 170 -14.66 7.98 -24.23
CA PRO A 170 -13.40 8.70 -24.39
C PRO A 170 -13.57 10.00 -25.19
N LEU A 171 -12.76 11.02 -24.89
CA LEU A 171 -12.82 12.33 -25.56
C LEU A 171 -12.34 12.31 -27.02
N ILE A 172 -11.46 11.36 -27.35
CA ILE A 172 -10.90 11.18 -28.68
C ILE A 172 -11.14 9.73 -29.15
N PRO A 173 -11.07 9.46 -30.47
CA PRO A 173 -11.24 8.11 -30.98
C PRO A 173 -10.25 7.11 -30.39
N VAL A 174 -10.76 5.94 -30.03
CA VAL A 174 -9.95 4.82 -29.56
C VAL A 174 -9.24 4.18 -30.74
N THR A 175 -7.91 4.11 -30.70
CA THR A 175 -7.07 3.47 -31.72
C THR A 175 -6.54 2.11 -31.28
N ASN A 176 -6.52 1.83 -29.96
CA ASN A 176 -6.11 0.54 -29.43
C ASN A 176 -6.94 0.18 -28.18
N TYR A 177 -7.79 -0.84 -28.27
CA TYR A 177 -8.63 -1.26 -27.13
C TYR A 177 -7.89 -2.04 -26.04
N ARG A 178 -6.66 -2.50 -26.31
CA ARG A 178 -5.85 -3.31 -25.37
C ARG A 178 -6.62 -4.55 -24.87
N TYR A 179 -7.31 -5.23 -25.79
CA TYR A 179 -8.28 -6.30 -25.51
C TYR A 179 -7.78 -7.35 -24.52
N GLU A 180 -6.52 -7.75 -24.62
CA GLU A 180 -5.91 -8.77 -23.75
C GLU A 180 -5.96 -8.41 -22.27
N THR A 181 -5.95 -7.12 -21.95
CA THR A 181 -5.93 -6.61 -20.57
C THR A 181 -7.24 -5.99 -20.13
N THR A 182 -7.98 -5.36 -21.05
CA THR A 182 -9.19 -4.58 -20.70
C THR A 182 -10.48 -5.35 -20.94
N GLY A 183 -10.49 -6.26 -21.93
CA GLY A 183 -11.72 -6.89 -22.43
C GLY A 183 -12.76 -5.91 -23.02
N ILE A 184 -12.42 -4.63 -23.20
CA ILE A 184 -13.37 -3.59 -23.63
C ILE A 184 -13.60 -3.70 -25.14
N ARG A 185 -14.86 -3.74 -25.54
CA ARG A 185 -15.28 -3.75 -26.94
C ARG A 185 -15.89 -2.42 -27.36
N PRO A 186 -15.80 -2.03 -28.64
CA PRO A 186 -16.42 -0.81 -29.16
C PRO A 186 -17.91 -0.70 -28.80
N GLU A 187 -18.62 -1.82 -28.79
CA GLU A 187 -20.04 -1.87 -28.44
C GLU A 187 -20.34 -1.35 -27.03
N TYR A 188 -19.43 -1.55 -26.07
CA TYR A 188 -19.59 -1.08 -24.69
C TYR A 188 -19.43 0.43 -24.55
N LEU A 189 -18.78 1.08 -25.52
CA LEU A 189 -18.54 2.52 -25.51
C LEU A 189 -19.63 3.32 -26.22
N ARG A 190 -20.52 2.67 -26.99
CA ARG A 190 -21.57 3.37 -27.76
C ARG A 190 -22.55 4.14 -26.87
N ASP A 191 -22.96 3.54 -25.77
CA ASP A 191 -23.91 4.12 -24.80
C ASP A 191 -23.22 4.49 -23.48
N ALA A 192 -21.90 4.69 -23.50
CA ALA A 192 -21.12 5.00 -22.31
C ALA A 192 -21.37 6.42 -21.81
N ILE A 193 -21.16 6.64 -20.50
CA ILE A 193 -21.38 7.94 -19.88
C ILE A 193 -20.27 8.91 -20.36
N PRO A 194 -20.60 10.15 -20.79
CA PRO A 194 -19.61 11.16 -21.12
C PRO A 194 -18.65 11.45 -19.96
N LEU A 195 -17.36 11.58 -20.26
CA LEU A 195 -16.31 11.80 -19.25
C LEU A 195 -16.66 12.92 -18.25
N ARG A 196 -17.22 14.03 -18.73
CA ARG A 196 -17.62 15.17 -17.87
C ARG A 196 -18.67 14.81 -16.81
N GLN A 197 -19.58 13.89 -17.13
CA GLN A 197 -20.57 13.42 -16.15
C GLN A 197 -19.95 12.44 -15.16
N VAL A 198 -19.01 11.60 -15.62
CA VAL A 198 -18.24 10.69 -14.78
C VAL A 198 -17.37 11.48 -13.78
N GLN A 199 -16.65 12.50 -14.26
CA GLN A 199 -15.88 13.45 -13.46
C GLN A 199 -16.71 14.01 -12.31
N LYS A 200 -17.88 14.57 -12.63
CA LYS A 200 -18.79 15.16 -11.64
C LYS A 200 -19.22 14.12 -10.61
N LYS A 201 -19.63 12.92 -11.05
CA LYS A 201 -20.04 11.84 -10.13
C LYS A 201 -18.91 11.43 -9.19
N ILE A 202 -17.70 11.25 -9.71
CA ILE A 202 -16.53 10.89 -8.89
C ILE A 202 -16.23 12.00 -7.87
N GLN A 203 -16.20 13.26 -8.29
CA GLN A 203 -16.00 14.39 -7.39
C GLN A 203 -17.08 14.46 -6.32
N ASP A 204 -18.36 14.26 -6.67
CA ASP A 204 -19.47 14.25 -5.73
C ASP A 204 -19.28 13.14 -4.66
N PHE A 205 -18.87 11.94 -5.07
CA PHE A 205 -18.58 10.83 -4.14
C PHE A 205 -17.38 11.10 -3.25
N LEU A 206 -16.29 11.66 -3.79
CA LEU A 206 -15.06 11.93 -3.02
C LEU A 206 -15.24 13.08 -2.05
N CYS A 207 -15.84 14.18 -2.51
CA CYS A 207 -16.05 15.38 -1.71
C CYS A 207 -17.15 15.20 -0.66
N ASN A 208 -18.16 14.37 -0.96
CA ASN A 208 -19.27 14.04 -0.05
C ASN A 208 -19.94 15.31 0.54
N GLY A 209 -20.14 16.31 -0.31
CA GLY A 209 -20.72 17.61 0.05
C GLY A 209 -19.78 18.59 0.75
N GLU A 210 -18.51 18.26 0.95
CA GLU A 210 -17.48 19.22 1.37
C GLU A 210 -16.89 19.96 0.16
N PRO A 211 -16.71 21.28 0.21
CA PRO A 211 -16.02 21.98 -0.87
C PRO A 211 -14.52 21.68 -0.84
N MET A 212 -13.92 21.48 -2.02
CA MET A 212 -12.53 21.04 -2.22
C MET A 212 -11.50 21.81 -1.36
N TRP A 213 -11.64 23.14 -1.27
CA TRP A 213 -10.71 24.00 -0.51
C TRP A 213 -10.75 23.80 1.01
N ARG A 214 -11.85 23.24 1.56
CA ARG A 214 -12.02 22.94 2.99
C ARG A 214 -11.58 21.53 3.37
N ILE A 215 -11.28 20.66 2.41
CA ILE A 215 -10.89 19.28 2.68
C ILE A 215 -9.59 19.25 3.48
N ARG A 216 -9.61 18.55 4.62
CA ARG A 216 -8.47 18.35 5.51
C ARG A 216 -8.47 16.89 5.97
N LEU A 217 -7.28 16.36 6.25
CA LEU A 217 -7.06 14.94 6.55
C LEU A 217 -7.88 14.38 7.73
N ARG A 218 -8.29 15.23 8.68
CA ARG A 218 -8.97 14.83 9.93
C ARG A 218 -10.22 15.64 10.23
N SER A 219 -10.79 16.29 9.22
CA SER A 219 -11.95 17.14 9.41
C SER A 219 -12.82 17.16 8.16
N GLY A 220 -14.13 17.01 8.37
CA GLY A 220 -15.14 17.04 7.31
C GLY A 220 -15.58 15.65 6.87
N ARG A 221 -16.41 15.64 5.83
CA ARG A 221 -17.07 14.43 5.32
C ARG A 221 -16.42 13.86 4.06
N ALA A 222 -15.39 14.53 3.53
CA ALA A 222 -14.65 14.08 2.37
C ALA A 222 -14.02 12.69 2.60
N ARG A 223 -13.98 11.87 1.55
CA ARG A 223 -13.61 10.46 1.65
C ARG A 223 -12.13 10.25 1.37
N ILE A 224 -11.49 9.32 2.07
CA ILE A 224 -10.12 8.91 1.71
C ILE A 224 -10.18 8.09 0.43
N LEU A 225 -9.33 8.44 -0.54
CA LEU A 225 -9.23 7.77 -1.84
C LEU A 225 -8.08 6.77 -1.84
N VAL A 226 -8.37 5.50 -2.05
CA VAL A 226 -7.41 4.40 -2.13
C VAL A 226 -7.31 3.89 -3.57
N GLY A 227 -6.11 3.49 -3.99
CA GLY A 227 -5.91 2.88 -5.32
C GLY A 227 -4.47 2.44 -5.57
N HIS A 228 -4.13 2.17 -6.82
CA HIS A 228 -2.79 1.75 -7.25
C HIS A 228 -2.35 2.51 -8.49
N GLY A 229 -1.44 3.47 -8.32
CA GLY A 229 -1.01 4.35 -9.41
C GLY A 229 -2.08 5.39 -9.77
N LEU A 230 -2.69 6.00 -8.74
CA LEU A 230 -3.87 6.86 -8.88
C LEU A 230 -3.62 8.11 -9.73
N ASP A 231 -2.37 8.53 -9.92
CA ASP A 231 -2.04 9.62 -10.85
C ASP A 231 -2.60 9.34 -12.24
N HIS A 232 -2.35 8.14 -12.77
CA HIS A 232 -2.81 7.76 -14.10
C HIS A 232 -4.34 7.69 -14.18
N ASP A 233 -4.99 7.16 -13.15
CA ASP A 233 -6.45 7.12 -13.07
C ASP A 233 -7.03 8.54 -13.06
N LEU A 234 -6.56 9.39 -12.15
CA LEU A 234 -7.05 10.75 -11.95
C LEU A 234 -6.76 11.66 -13.14
N ASP A 235 -5.59 11.54 -13.77
CA ASP A 235 -5.22 12.28 -14.99
C ASP A 235 -6.13 11.88 -16.16
N SER A 236 -6.35 10.58 -16.38
CA SER A 236 -7.22 10.08 -17.45
C SER A 236 -8.69 10.48 -17.23
N LEU A 237 -9.09 10.62 -15.97
CA LEU A 237 -10.40 11.13 -15.58
C LEU A 237 -10.46 12.66 -15.59
N GLN A 238 -9.32 13.38 -15.59
CA GLN A 238 -9.19 14.82 -15.34
C GLN A 238 -9.88 15.26 -14.03
N VAL A 239 -9.64 14.51 -12.96
CA VAL A 239 -10.16 14.80 -11.61
C VAL A 239 -9.00 15.16 -10.70
N GLU A 240 -9.06 16.34 -10.09
CA GLU A 240 -8.14 16.72 -9.03
C GLU A 240 -8.68 16.29 -7.65
N TYR A 241 -7.79 15.80 -6.78
CA TYR A 241 -8.12 15.48 -5.40
C TYR A 241 -6.96 15.80 -4.44
N PRO A 242 -7.20 16.29 -3.20
CA PRO A 242 -6.13 16.70 -2.30
C PRO A 242 -5.22 15.52 -1.95
N GLN A 243 -3.91 15.68 -2.15
CA GLN A 243 -2.91 14.63 -1.92
C GLN A 243 -2.95 14.05 -0.51
N VAL A 244 -3.30 14.86 0.50
CA VAL A 244 -3.46 14.41 1.89
C VAL A 244 -4.58 13.38 2.07
N MET A 245 -5.56 13.32 1.17
CA MET A 245 -6.66 12.35 1.18
C MET A 245 -6.39 11.12 0.31
N ILE A 246 -5.25 11.06 -0.40
CA ILE A 246 -4.90 9.96 -1.30
C ILE A 246 -4.06 8.91 -0.57
N ARG A 247 -4.35 7.65 -0.85
CA ARG A 247 -3.68 6.46 -0.32
C ARG A 247 -3.32 5.56 -1.50
N ASP A 248 -2.25 5.93 -2.18
CA ASP A 248 -1.75 5.20 -3.34
C ASP A 248 -0.80 4.08 -2.93
N THR A 249 -1.22 2.84 -3.16
CA THR A 249 -0.42 1.64 -2.85
C THR A 249 0.86 1.52 -3.68
N ALA A 250 0.94 2.18 -4.85
CA ALA A 250 2.15 2.23 -5.67
C ALA A 250 3.22 3.20 -5.12
N LYS A 251 2.79 4.19 -4.33
CA LYS A 251 3.65 5.23 -3.74
C LYS A 251 3.90 5.05 -2.25
N TYR A 252 3.18 4.14 -1.58
CA TYR A 252 3.32 3.93 -0.15
C TYR A 252 4.62 3.18 0.16
N PRO A 253 5.57 3.77 0.90
CA PRO A 253 6.93 3.23 0.95
C PRO A 253 7.06 1.77 1.40
N PRO A 254 6.33 1.24 2.40
CA PRO A 254 6.34 -0.19 2.72
C PRO A 254 5.97 -1.13 1.56
N LEU A 255 5.16 -0.65 0.61
CA LEU A 255 4.62 -1.42 -0.52
C LEU A 255 5.40 -1.18 -1.82
N MET A 256 6.26 -0.15 -1.86
CA MET A 256 7.10 0.13 -3.02
C MET A 256 8.10 -1.01 -3.25
N LYS A 257 8.52 -1.15 -4.51
CA LYS A 257 9.58 -2.08 -4.88
C LYS A 257 10.95 -1.48 -4.54
N SER A 258 11.87 -2.33 -4.11
CA SER A 258 13.28 -1.99 -3.90
C SER A 258 14.09 -1.96 -5.20
N SER A 259 13.59 -2.59 -6.26
CA SER A 259 14.23 -2.64 -7.59
C SER A 259 13.21 -2.53 -8.74
N LYS A 260 13.63 -2.00 -9.88
CA LYS A 260 12.81 -1.93 -11.12
C LYS A 260 12.57 -3.30 -11.77
N LEU A 261 13.23 -4.38 -11.31
CA LEU A 261 13.24 -5.70 -11.96
C LEU A 261 12.41 -6.79 -11.24
N SER A 262 11.91 -6.53 -10.03
CA SER A 262 11.28 -7.57 -9.22
C SER A 262 9.75 -7.45 -9.25
N ASN A 263 9.09 -8.46 -9.84
CA ASN A 263 7.64 -8.62 -9.77
C ASN A 263 7.30 -9.44 -8.53
N SER A 264 6.67 -8.84 -7.50
CA SER A 264 5.54 -9.44 -6.74
C SER A 264 5.25 -8.78 -5.36
N LEU A 265 4.68 -7.56 -5.41
CA LEU A 265 3.34 -7.33 -4.83
C LEU A 265 2.33 -6.87 -5.91
N LYS A 266 2.66 -7.09 -7.18
CA LYS A 266 1.60 -7.44 -8.12
C LYS A 266 1.07 -8.76 -7.60
N TYR A 267 -0.16 -8.78 -7.09
CA TYR A 267 -0.92 -10.01 -7.16
C TYR A 267 -0.76 -10.53 -8.59
N ASP A 268 -0.38 -11.79 -8.72
CA ASP A 268 -0.09 -12.49 -9.97
C ASP A 268 -1.34 -12.67 -10.85
N ILE A 269 -2.24 -11.68 -10.84
CA ILE A 269 -3.60 -11.66 -11.36
C ILE A 269 -3.68 -10.73 -12.59
N GLN A 270 -2.62 -9.98 -12.91
CA GLN A 270 -2.59 -9.16 -14.13
C GLN A 270 -2.39 -9.97 -15.42
N THR A 271 -2.63 -11.29 -15.40
CA THR A 271 -2.65 -12.12 -16.61
C THR A 271 -4.07 -12.21 -17.15
N GLY A 272 -4.27 -11.77 -18.39
CA GLY A 272 -5.58 -11.78 -19.04
C GLY A 272 -6.41 -10.53 -18.72
N ILE A 273 -7.72 -10.65 -18.94
CA ILE A 273 -8.67 -9.54 -18.81
C ILE A 273 -8.84 -9.18 -17.34
N GLN A 274 -8.62 -7.91 -17.02
CA GLN A 274 -8.70 -7.38 -15.68
C GLN A 274 -9.96 -6.53 -15.52
N ASP A 275 -10.68 -6.73 -14.41
CA ASP A 275 -11.82 -5.91 -14.06
C ASP A 275 -11.42 -4.85 -13.02
N PRO A 276 -11.77 -3.55 -13.19
CA PRO A 276 -11.40 -2.51 -12.24
C PRO A 276 -11.99 -2.75 -10.83
N TYR A 277 -13.10 -3.49 -10.70
CA TYR A 277 -13.62 -3.89 -9.40
C TYR A 277 -12.62 -4.74 -8.61
N GLU A 278 -11.96 -5.70 -9.25
CA GLU A 278 -10.99 -6.57 -8.58
C GLU A 278 -9.78 -5.78 -8.07
N ASP A 279 -9.37 -4.76 -8.83
CA ASP A 279 -8.31 -3.83 -8.43
C ASP A 279 -8.73 -2.96 -7.24
N CYS A 280 -9.96 -2.43 -7.24
CA CYS A 280 -10.52 -1.69 -6.10
C CYS A 280 -10.51 -2.55 -4.82
N VAL A 281 -11.02 -3.78 -4.90
CA VAL A 281 -11.04 -4.71 -3.77
C VAL A 281 -9.63 -5.08 -3.30
N ALA A 282 -8.71 -5.35 -4.23
CA ALA A 282 -7.33 -5.69 -3.89
C ALA A 282 -6.61 -4.53 -3.18
N THR A 283 -6.75 -3.31 -3.69
CA THR A 283 -6.12 -2.11 -3.10
C THR A 283 -6.75 -1.75 -1.76
N MET A 284 -8.07 -1.85 -1.62
CA MET A 284 -8.76 -1.67 -0.34
C MET A 284 -8.29 -2.67 0.72
N LYS A 285 -8.12 -3.94 0.37
CA LYS A 285 -7.57 -4.97 1.28
C LYS A 285 -6.15 -4.65 1.74
N ILE A 286 -5.28 -4.20 0.81
CA ILE A 286 -3.92 -3.77 1.15
C ILE A 286 -3.97 -2.56 2.10
N TYR A 287 -4.78 -1.55 1.78
CA TYR A 287 -4.95 -0.37 2.61
C TYR A 287 -5.41 -0.73 4.02
N LYS A 288 -6.47 -1.55 4.14
CA LYS A 288 -6.98 -2.03 5.43
C LYS A 288 -5.92 -2.74 6.27
N ARG A 289 -5.07 -3.56 5.63
CA ARG A 289 -3.94 -4.22 6.31
C ARG A 289 -2.93 -3.21 6.88
N MET A 290 -2.62 -2.15 6.13
CA MET A 290 -1.70 -1.11 6.64
C MET A 290 -2.38 -0.26 7.72
N ARG A 291 -3.66 0.05 7.53
CA ARG A 291 -4.48 0.80 8.48
C ARG A 291 -4.65 0.06 9.81
N SER A 292 -4.76 -1.26 9.80
CA SER A 292 -4.95 -2.08 11.01
C SER A 292 -3.69 -2.29 11.85
N GLN A 293 -2.54 -1.74 11.43
CA GLN A 293 -1.31 -1.83 12.24
C GLN A 293 -1.49 -1.03 13.54
N VAL A 294 -0.95 -1.54 14.64
CA VAL A 294 -0.98 -0.83 15.92
C VAL A 294 -0.03 0.35 15.83
N HIS A 295 -0.59 1.56 15.84
CA HIS A 295 0.22 2.75 16.01
C HIS A 295 0.50 2.91 17.51
N LYS A 296 1.75 2.74 17.94
CA LYS A 296 2.12 3.28 19.24
C LYS A 296 1.99 4.79 19.13
N VAL A 297 1.08 5.39 19.90
CA VAL A 297 0.92 6.84 19.96
C VAL A 297 2.20 7.41 20.55
N GLU A 298 3.16 7.71 19.69
CA GLU A 298 4.37 8.40 20.04
C GLU A 298 3.99 9.86 20.28
N ALA A 299 4.39 10.40 21.45
CA ALA A 299 4.05 11.76 21.85
C ALA A 299 4.70 12.77 20.88
N TYR A 300 3.94 13.17 19.85
CA TYR A 300 4.17 14.29 18.91
C TYR A 300 5.49 14.29 18.07
N PRO A 301 5.49 14.85 16.84
CA PRO A 301 4.40 15.14 15.91
C PRO A 301 4.21 14.04 14.84
N LEU A 302 3.07 14.09 14.18
CA LEU A 302 2.66 13.16 13.13
C LEU A 302 3.49 13.36 11.85
N ALA A 303 3.60 12.34 10.99
CA ALA A 303 4.31 12.42 9.70
C ALA A 303 3.74 13.46 8.71
N SER A 304 2.57 14.05 9.01
CA SER A 304 2.01 15.19 8.28
C SER A 304 2.58 16.55 8.69
N ASP A 305 3.35 16.59 9.79
CA ASP A 305 3.92 17.83 10.27
C ASP A 305 5.16 18.19 9.45
N THR A 306 5.20 19.42 8.92
CA THR A 306 6.35 19.93 8.16
C THR A 306 7.66 19.87 8.94
N GLN A 307 7.57 19.79 10.27
CA GLN A 307 8.69 19.64 11.21
C GLN A 307 9.22 18.21 11.35
N ASN A 308 8.52 17.18 10.83
CA ASN A 308 8.94 15.77 10.91
C ASN A 308 9.99 15.39 9.84
N ARG A 309 10.58 16.39 9.18
CA ARG A 309 11.77 16.18 8.34
C ARG A 309 12.97 15.94 9.25
N ASN A 310 13.14 14.66 9.58
CA ASN A 310 14.33 14.09 10.19
C ASN A 310 14.52 14.47 11.67
N ASN A 311 13.92 13.72 12.60
CA ASN A 311 14.12 13.91 14.05
C ASN A 311 15.60 13.95 14.46
N PHE A 312 16.47 13.26 13.72
CA PHE A 312 17.91 13.30 13.93
C PHE A 312 18.56 14.66 13.62
N ALA A 313 17.89 15.56 12.89
CA ALA A 313 18.38 16.90 12.60
C ALA A 313 18.44 17.79 13.86
N ALA A 314 17.66 17.47 14.89
CA ALA A 314 17.69 18.16 16.17
C ALA A 314 18.90 17.77 17.05
N TRP A 315 19.61 16.69 16.71
CA TRP A 315 20.69 16.12 17.53
C TRP A 315 22.06 16.39 16.92
N ARG A 316 23.04 16.72 17.77
CA ARG A 316 24.43 16.85 17.32
C ARG A 316 25.05 15.48 17.08
N GLN A 317 26.02 15.40 16.16
CA GLN A 317 26.75 14.17 15.84
C GLN A 317 27.26 13.45 17.10
N ASN A 318 27.97 14.17 17.97
CA ASN A 318 28.58 13.63 19.18
C ASN A 318 27.54 13.11 20.20
N GLU A 319 26.30 13.61 20.16
CA GLU A 319 25.24 13.14 21.05
C GLU A 319 24.71 11.78 20.56
N LEU A 320 24.50 11.64 19.25
CA LEU A 320 24.05 10.39 18.63
C LEU A 320 25.09 9.28 18.74
N GLU A 321 26.39 9.61 18.62
CA GLU A 321 27.47 8.63 18.77
C GLU A 321 27.61 8.06 20.19
N ARG A 322 27.06 8.76 21.20
CA ARG A 322 27.00 8.29 22.59
C ARG A 322 25.77 7.45 22.89
N MET A 323 24.78 7.42 21.99
CA MET A 323 23.57 6.63 22.16
C MET A 323 23.82 5.16 21.81
N SER A 324 23.08 4.26 22.47
CA SER A 324 22.98 2.88 22.04
C SER A 324 22.19 2.77 20.73
N PRO A 325 22.36 1.70 19.94
CA PRO A 325 21.53 1.45 18.76
C PRO A 325 20.03 1.41 19.05
N ASP A 326 19.63 0.93 20.24
CA ASP A 326 18.22 0.90 20.66
C ASP A 326 17.68 2.30 20.96
N GLN A 327 18.48 3.15 21.62
CA GLN A 327 18.13 4.56 21.87
C GLN A 327 17.98 5.33 20.54
N MET A 328 18.87 5.11 19.57
CA MET A 328 18.72 5.68 18.23
C MET A 328 17.45 5.20 17.54
N MET A 329 17.04 3.95 17.75
CA MET A 329 15.78 3.42 17.22
C MET A 329 14.55 4.07 17.88
N GLU A 330 14.60 4.33 19.19
CA GLU A 330 13.51 4.96 19.94
C GLU A 330 13.20 6.40 19.49
N ILE A 331 14.20 7.12 18.96
CA ILE A 331 14.01 8.49 18.42
C ILE A 331 13.75 8.51 16.91
N SER A 332 14.00 7.39 16.22
CA SER A 332 13.77 7.25 14.77
C SER A 332 12.28 7.24 14.44
N ARG A 333 11.90 7.87 13.32
CA ARG A 333 10.52 7.98 12.85
C ARG A 333 10.44 7.68 11.35
N SER A 334 9.24 7.38 10.88
CA SER A 334 8.97 7.19 9.46
C SER A 334 9.05 8.50 8.69
N ASP A 335 9.64 8.44 7.49
CA ASP A 335 9.68 9.51 6.48
C ASP A 335 8.40 9.64 5.65
N TYR A 336 7.34 8.91 6.02
CA TYR A 336 6.06 8.90 5.32
C TYR A 336 4.88 8.88 6.30
N TYR A 337 3.71 9.33 5.81
CA TYR A 337 2.46 9.25 6.54
C TYR A 337 1.97 7.80 6.69
N CYS A 338 1.98 7.27 7.91
CA CYS A 338 1.52 5.92 8.19
C CYS A 338 0.00 5.80 8.12
N TRP A 339 -0.51 4.88 7.29
CA TRP A 339 -1.96 4.70 7.13
C TRP A 339 -2.66 4.15 8.38
N CYS A 340 -1.92 3.64 9.37
CA CYS A 340 -2.49 3.31 10.69
C CYS A 340 -3.06 4.52 11.43
N LEU A 341 -2.61 5.73 11.08
CA LEU A 341 -3.15 6.98 11.61
C LEU A 341 -4.59 7.25 11.16
N ASP A 342 -5.02 6.64 10.06
CA ASP A 342 -6.38 6.80 9.56
C ASP A 342 -7.41 6.10 10.47
N SER A 343 -6.99 5.10 11.26
CA SER A 343 -7.83 4.38 12.24
C SER A 343 -8.26 5.22 13.43
N TYR A 344 -7.55 6.31 13.74
CA TYR A 344 -7.85 7.20 14.88
C TYR A 344 -8.76 8.37 14.50
N SER A 345 -9.36 8.32 13.30
CA SER A 345 -10.15 9.41 12.70
C SER A 345 -11.67 9.24 12.91
N GLY A 346 -12.07 8.49 13.94
CA GLY A 346 -13.46 8.17 14.27
C GLY A 346 -13.93 8.85 15.54
#